data_AF-A0A8J4FWU4-F1
#
_entry.id   AF-A0A8J4FWU4-F1
#
_cell.length_a   1.000
_cell.length_b   1.000
_cell.length_c   1.000
_cell.angle_alpha   90.00
_cell.angle_beta   90.00
_cell.angle_gamma   90.00
#
_symmetry.space_group_name_H-M   'P 1'
#
loop_
_entity.id
_entity.type
_entity.pdbx_description
1 polymer ?
#
loop_
_entity_poly.entity_id
_entity_poly.type
_entity_poly.pdbx_seq_one_letter_code
_entity_poly.pdbx_strand_id
1 'polypeptide(L)'
;MASRLAKQVVAVQQKDRLFGGAARSFYVEICRCLPFIQRLHKMEEMVSLRELRAIVKDRFKEYKDVKDGRVVDLLIFKGREEIETYLLMHKQRHHVLTEVLEPYYNKQRAVEKVSSNSPFLASFLTSAYPQLQQRQ
;
A
#
# COMPACT_ATOMS: atom_id res chain seq x y z
N MET A 1 -30.62 -29.64 -2.03
CA MET A 1 -29.28 -29.12 -1.67
C MET A 1 -28.73 -28.09 -2.67
N ALA A 2 -28.84 -28.30 -3.99
CA ALA A 2 -28.30 -27.40 -5.02
C ALA A 2 -28.84 -25.95 -4.99
N SER A 3 -30.11 -25.74 -4.66
CA SER A 3 -30.73 -24.40 -4.61
C SER A 3 -30.17 -23.48 -3.51
N ARG A 4 -29.77 -24.04 -2.36
CA ARG A 4 -29.15 -23.26 -1.28
C ARG A 4 -27.73 -22.83 -1.64
N LEU A 5 -26.95 -23.74 -2.22
CA LEU A 5 -25.61 -23.44 -2.73
C LEU A 5 -25.65 -22.36 -3.81
N ALA A 6 -26.56 -22.45 -4.78
CA ALA A 6 -26.71 -21.43 -5.82
C ALA A 6 -27.05 -20.05 -5.24
N LYS A 7 -27.99 -19.97 -4.28
CA LYS A 7 -28.29 -18.71 -3.58
C LYS A 7 -27.09 -18.16 -2.81
N GLN A 8 -26.25 -19.03 -2.25
CA GLN A 8 -25.06 -18.64 -1.51
C GLN A 8 -23.96 -18.10 -2.43
N VAL A 9 -23.75 -18.73 -3.59
CA VAL A 9 -22.80 -18.27 -4.61
C VAL A 9 -23.23 -16.90 -5.19
N VAL A 10 -24.53 -16.73 -5.47
CA VAL A 10 -25.07 -15.44 -5.95
C VAL A 10 -24.90 -14.34 -4.90
N ALA A 11 -25.13 -14.63 -3.61
CA ALA A 11 -24.95 -13.65 -2.54
C ALA A 11 -23.47 -13.24 -2.33
N VAL A 12 -22.51 -14.16 -2.55
CA VAL A 12 -21.08 -13.86 -2.56
C VAL A 12 -20.73 -12.93 -3.73
N GLN A 13 -21.17 -13.26 -4.95
CA GLN A 13 -20.97 -12.40 -6.13
C GLN A 13 -21.62 -11.01 -6.00
N GLN A 14 -22.73 -10.90 -5.26
CA GLN A 14 -23.40 -9.62 -5.03
C GLN A 14 -22.65 -8.73 -4.04
N LYS A 15 -21.93 -9.32 -3.07
CA LYS A 15 -21.06 -8.58 -2.13
C LYS A 15 -19.84 -7.98 -2.82
N ASP A 16 -19.27 -8.68 -3.80
CA ASP A 16 -18.12 -8.20 -4.58
C ASP A 16 -18.47 -6.97 -5.44
N ARG A 17 -19.76 -6.78 -5.77
CA ARG A 17 -20.28 -5.64 -6.54
C ARG A 17 -20.57 -4.40 -5.70
N LEU A 18 -20.54 -4.49 -4.37
CA LEU A 18 -20.72 -3.32 -3.50
C LEU A 18 -19.43 -2.50 -3.44
N PHE A 19 -19.55 -1.17 -3.33
CA PHE A 19 -18.43 -0.22 -3.32
C PHE A 19 -17.23 -0.71 -2.48
N GLY A 20 -16.13 -0.99 -3.17
CA GLY A 20 -14.85 -1.44 -2.60
C GLY A 20 -14.59 -2.95 -2.59
N GLY A 21 -15.60 -3.80 -2.86
CA GLY A 21 -15.46 -5.25 -3.11
C GLY A 21 -14.44 -6.00 -2.24
N ALA A 22 -13.68 -6.90 -2.87
CA ALA A 22 -12.60 -7.67 -2.24
C ALA A 22 -11.45 -6.79 -1.71
N ALA A 23 -11.19 -5.62 -2.30
CA ALA A 23 -10.15 -4.72 -1.83
C ALA A 23 -10.48 -4.14 -0.44
N ARG A 24 -11.76 -3.87 -0.16
CA ARG A 24 -12.20 -3.37 1.15
C ARG A 24 -12.09 -4.44 2.23
N SER A 25 -12.48 -5.69 1.94
CA SER A 25 -12.31 -6.78 2.90
C SER A 25 -10.83 -7.01 3.21
N PHE A 26 -9.98 -6.99 2.18
CA PHE A 26 -8.53 -7.09 2.31
C PHE A 26 -7.92 -5.93 3.13
N TYR A 27 -8.35 -4.68 2.92
CA TYR A 27 -7.90 -3.54 3.72
C TYR A 27 -8.21 -3.73 5.22
N VAL A 28 -9.42 -4.19 5.55
CA VAL A 28 -9.84 -4.43 6.93
C VAL A 28 -9.04 -5.57 7.56
N GLU A 29 -8.77 -6.65 6.80
CA GLU A 29 -7.92 -7.77 7.20
C GLU A 29 -6.52 -7.29 7.58
N ILE A 30 -5.83 -6.55 6.69
CA ILE A 30 -4.51 -5.98 6.98
C ILE A 30 -4.54 -5.11 8.23
N CYS A 31 -5.52 -4.20 8.33
CA CYS A 31 -5.62 -3.27 9.46
C CYS A 31 -5.79 -3.97 10.82
N ARG A 32 -6.32 -5.21 10.83
CA ARG A 32 -6.43 -6.07 12.02
C ARG A 32 -5.13 -6.82 12.33
N CYS A 33 -4.33 -7.15 11.31
CA CYS A 33 -3.03 -7.81 11.47
C CYS A 33 -1.90 -6.84 11.89
N LEU A 34 -2.01 -5.55 11.54
CA LEU A 34 -0.96 -4.56 11.84
C LEU A 34 -0.49 -4.51 13.30
N PRO A 35 -1.36 -4.56 14.34
CA PRO A 35 -0.90 -4.57 15.74
C PRO A 35 -0.10 -5.81 16.13
N PHE A 36 -0.30 -6.92 15.43
CA PHE A 36 0.53 -8.10 15.63
C PHE A 36 1.90 -7.91 14.98
N ILE A 37 1.94 -7.44 13.72
CA ILE A 37 3.19 -7.15 12.99
C ILE A 37 4.03 -6.11 13.72
N GLN A 38 3.41 -5.04 14.24
CA GLN A 38 4.10 -3.99 14.99
C GLN A 38 4.81 -4.56 16.23
N ARG A 39 4.13 -5.42 16.99
CA ARG A 39 4.71 -6.08 18.16
C ARG A 39 5.79 -7.08 17.78
N LEU A 40 5.52 -7.89 16.76
CA LEU A 40 6.43 -8.91 16.26
C LEU A 40 7.78 -8.33 15.83
N HIS A 41 7.77 -7.18 15.14
CA HIS A 41 8.97 -6.45 14.69
C HIS A 41 9.44 -5.38 15.70
N LYS A 42 8.86 -5.33 16.90
CA LYS A 42 9.16 -4.40 18.01
C LYS A 42 9.05 -2.90 17.64
N MET A 43 8.20 -2.54 16.69
CA MET A 43 8.15 -1.20 16.08
C MET A 43 7.42 -0.13 16.90
N GLU A 44 6.97 -0.46 18.11
CA GLU A 44 6.14 0.41 18.97
C GLU A 44 6.82 1.75 19.31
N GLU A 45 8.15 1.76 19.43
CA GLU A 45 8.93 2.96 19.75
C GLU A 45 9.11 3.91 18.55
N MET A 46 9.04 3.39 17.32
CA MET A 46 9.35 4.17 16.13
C MET A 46 8.10 4.70 15.44
N VAL A 47 7.01 3.92 15.43
CA VAL A 47 5.82 4.24 14.63
C VAL A 47 4.56 3.82 15.37
N SER A 48 3.57 4.71 15.37
CA SER A 48 2.25 4.45 15.92
C SER A 48 1.40 3.57 15.02
N LEU A 49 0.44 2.84 15.60
CA LEU A 49 -0.57 2.08 14.83
C LEU A 49 -1.37 2.96 13.87
N ARG A 50 -1.57 4.22 14.22
CA ARG A 50 -2.29 5.19 13.39
C ARG A 50 -1.51 5.48 12.11
N GLU A 51 -0.20 5.70 12.21
CA GLU A 51 0.67 5.95 11.06
C GLU A 51 0.76 4.70 10.18
N LEU A 52 0.95 3.50 10.74
CA LEU A 52 0.95 2.26 9.96
C LEU A 52 -0.36 2.08 9.15
N ARG A 53 -1.51 2.35 9.76
CA ARG A 53 -2.80 2.31 9.06
C ARG A 53 -2.92 3.39 7.99
N ALA A 54 -2.35 4.57 8.22
CA ALA A 54 -2.30 5.64 7.23
C ALA A 54 -1.43 5.25 6.02
N ILE A 55 -0.27 4.62 6.26
CA ILE A 55 0.60 4.12 5.19
C ILE A 55 -0.13 3.08 4.34
N VAL A 56 -0.79 2.11 4.98
CA VAL A 56 -1.60 1.12 4.25
C VAL A 56 -2.69 1.83 3.44
N LYS A 57 -3.41 2.79 4.03
CA LYS A 57 -4.43 3.56 3.30
C LYS A 57 -3.86 4.28 2.08
N ASP A 58 -2.67 4.85 2.17
CA ASP A 58 -2.04 5.56 1.05
C ASP A 58 -1.59 4.61 -0.05
N ARG A 59 -1.13 3.39 0.29
CA ARG A 59 -0.88 2.32 -0.70
C ARG A 59 -2.15 1.90 -1.45
N PHE A 60 -3.29 1.79 -0.77
CA PHE A 60 -4.56 1.50 -1.44
C PHE A 60 -5.02 2.65 -2.36
N LYS A 61 -4.74 3.90 -1.98
CA LYS A 61 -5.05 5.06 -2.82
C LYS A 61 -4.17 5.17 -4.06
N GLU A 62 -2.92 4.71 -3.99
CA GLU A 62 -1.98 4.69 -5.11
C GLU A 62 -2.57 3.94 -6.33
N TYR A 63 -3.32 2.87 -6.08
CA TYR A 63 -3.95 2.04 -7.11
C TYR A 63 -5.46 2.29 -7.27
N LYS A 64 -6.00 3.41 -6.76
CA LYS A 64 -7.45 3.69 -6.81
C LYS A 64 -8.03 3.76 -8.23
N ASP A 65 -7.20 4.13 -9.21
CA ASP A 65 -7.62 4.38 -10.58
C ASP A 65 -7.63 3.11 -11.45
N VAL A 66 -7.23 1.96 -10.88
CA VAL A 66 -7.25 0.66 -11.55
C VAL A 66 -8.69 0.17 -11.68
N LYS A 67 -9.18 0.03 -12.92
CA LYS A 67 -10.56 -0.37 -13.22
C LYS A 67 -10.70 -1.84 -13.64
N ASP A 68 -9.63 -2.49 -14.09
CA ASP A 68 -9.68 -3.91 -14.48
C ASP A 68 -9.69 -4.80 -13.23
N GLY A 69 -10.78 -5.54 -13.04
CA GLY A 69 -10.96 -6.44 -11.90
C GLY A 69 -9.86 -7.51 -11.79
N ARG A 70 -9.32 -8.00 -12.91
CA ARG A 70 -8.23 -8.98 -12.90
C ARG A 70 -6.94 -8.40 -12.33
N VAL A 71 -6.68 -7.12 -12.59
CA VAL A 71 -5.53 -6.41 -12.04
C VAL A 71 -5.73 -6.16 -10.55
N VAL A 72 -6.96 -5.82 -10.13
CA VAL A 72 -7.30 -5.67 -8.70
C VAL A 72 -7.07 -6.98 -7.94
N ASP A 73 -7.52 -8.11 -8.47
CA ASP A 73 -7.31 -9.43 -7.85
C ASP A 73 -5.82 -9.77 -7.73
N LEU A 74 -5.04 -9.48 -8.79
CA LEU A 74 -3.59 -9.68 -8.77
C LEU A 74 -2.88 -8.76 -7.75
N LEU A 75 -3.33 -7.50 -7.61
CA LEU A 75 -2.79 -6.57 -6.61
C LEU A 75 -3.10 -7.03 -5.19
N ILE A 76 -4.32 -7.54 -4.95
CA ILE A 76 -4.69 -8.13 -3.67
C ILE A 76 -3.82 -9.36 -3.37
N PHE A 77 -3.59 -10.21 -4.36
CA PHE A 77 -2.71 -11.39 -4.24
C PHE A 77 -1.29 -10.98 -3.83
N LYS A 78 -0.67 -10.04 -4.56
CA LYS A 78 0.67 -9.52 -4.21
C LYS A 78 0.71 -8.86 -2.83
N GLY A 79 -0.34 -8.13 -2.46
CA GLY A 79 -0.45 -7.53 -1.14
C GLY A 79 -0.51 -8.57 -0.02
N ARG A 80 -1.19 -9.71 -0.26
CA ARG A 80 -1.24 -10.82 0.70
C ARG A 80 0.13 -11.47 0.86
N GLU A 81 0.82 -11.77 -0.24
CA GLU A 81 2.18 -12.31 -0.19
C GLU A 81 3.12 -11.38 0.60
N GLU A 82 3.08 -10.08 0.32
CA GLU A 82 3.92 -9.10 1.01
C GLU A 82 3.65 -9.09 2.53
N ILE A 83 2.38 -9.09 2.95
CA ILE A 83 2.02 -9.12 4.38
C ILE A 83 2.44 -10.44 5.04
N GLU A 84 2.30 -11.56 4.32
CA GLU A 84 2.73 -12.87 4.80
C GLU A 84 4.23 -12.91 5.07
N THR A 85 5.06 -12.25 4.25
CA THR A 85 6.51 -12.18 4.51
C THR A 85 6.84 -11.52 5.86
N TYR A 86 6.05 -10.53 6.30
CA TYR A 86 6.24 -9.89 7.60
C TYR A 86 5.65 -10.69 8.75
N LEU A 87 4.54 -11.40 8.52
CA LEU A 87 3.91 -12.27 9.51
C LEU A 87 4.77 -13.51 9.82
N LEU A 88 5.38 -14.09 8.78
CA LEU A 88 6.26 -15.26 8.88
C LEU A 88 7.72 -14.91 9.20
N MET A 89 8.01 -13.63 9.48
CA MET A 89 9.37 -13.15 9.82
C MET A 89 10.43 -13.38 8.72
N HIS A 90 10.01 -13.54 7.46
CA HIS A 90 10.95 -13.60 6.33
C HIS A 90 11.63 -12.25 6.09
N LYS A 91 10.84 -11.17 6.18
CA LYS A 91 11.37 -9.80 6.26
C LYS A 91 11.54 -9.42 7.73
N GLN A 92 12.68 -8.81 8.04
CA GLN A 92 13.00 -8.28 9.37
C GLN A 92 12.65 -6.79 9.53
N ARG A 93 12.77 -6.28 10.76
CA ARG A 93 12.49 -4.88 11.12
C ARG A 93 13.10 -3.85 10.17
N HIS A 94 14.35 -4.03 9.75
CA HIS A 94 15.04 -3.06 8.90
C HIS A 94 14.37 -2.92 7.52
N HIS A 95 13.77 -3.99 6.99
CA HIS A 95 12.96 -3.91 5.76
C HIS A 95 11.75 -3.00 5.96
N VAL A 96 11.04 -3.13 7.08
CA VAL A 96 9.90 -2.24 7.36
C VAL A 96 10.37 -0.78 7.45
N LEU A 97 11.52 -0.55 8.09
CA LEU A 97 12.07 0.79 8.23
C LEU A 97 12.40 1.42 6.87
N THR A 98 13.15 0.73 6.03
CA THR A 98 13.62 1.24 4.74
C THR A 98 12.52 1.26 3.67
N GLU A 99 11.70 0.21 3.58
CA GLU A 99 10.73 0.05 2.49
C GLU A 99 9.39 0.77 2.78
N VAL A 100 9.02 0.92 4.06
CA VAL A 100 7.69 1.40 4.46
C VAL A 100 7.76 2.74 5.16
N LEU A 101 8.62 2.88 6.18
CA LEU A 101 8.59 4.03 7.09
C LEU A 101 9.37 5.23 6.57
N GLU A 102 10.58 5.01 6.04
CA GLU A 102 11.41 6.06 5.49
C GLU A 102 10.70 6.82 4.35
N PRO A 103 10.06 6.17 3.35
CA PRO A 103 9.27 6.87 2.33
C PRO A 103 8.10 7.67 2.92
N TYR A 104 7.45 7.17 3.98
CA TYR A 104 6.34 7.85 4.63
C TYR A 104 6.80 9.15 5.31
N TYR A 105 7.86 9.08 6.10
CA TYR A 105 8.40 10.27 6.76
C TYR A 105 9.06 11.24 5.79
N ASN A 106 9.71 10.75 4.72
CA ASN A 106 10.27 11.60 3.68
C ASN A 106 9.16 12.39 2.96
N LYS A 107 8.01 11.77 2.68
CA LYS A 107 6.84 12.48 2.12
C LYS A 107 6.29 13.55 3.07
N GLN A 108 6.29 13.30 4.38
CA GLN A 108 5.83 14.30 5.37
C GLN A 108 6.83 15.44 5.58
N ARG A 109 8.13 15.14 5.52
CA ARG A 109 9.22 16.11 5.68
C ARG A 109 9.56 16.85 4.40
N ALA A 110 9.00 16.44 3.26
CA ALA A 110 9.20 17.10 1.98
C ALA A 110 8.68 18.54 2.07
N VAL A 111 9.58 19.46 2.41
CA VAL A 111 9.35 20.89 2.26
C VAL A 111 9.44 21.17 0.78
N GLU A 112 8.36 21.70 0.20
CA GLU A 112 8.41 22.24 -1.16
C GLU A 112 9.42 23.39 -1.18
N LYS A 113 10.64 23.08 -1.63
CA LYS A 113 11.63 24.11 -1.89
C LYS A 113 11.07 24.93 -3.04
N VAL A 114 10.64 26.17 -2.75
CA VAL A 114 10.24 27.13 -3.78
C VAL A 114 11.49 27.47 -4.59
N SER A 115 11.73 26.69 -5.64
CA SER A 115 12.73 26.97 -6.64
C SER A 115 12.24 28.13 -7.49
N SER A 116 13.01 29.22 -7.55
CA SER A 116 12.79 30.29 -8.53
C SER A 116 12.90 29.76 -9.98
N ASN A 117 13.66 28.69 -10.16
CA ASN A 117 13.90 28.09 -11.47
C ASN A 117 12.75 27.16 -11.89
N SER A 118 12.53 27.09 -13.20
CA SER A 118 11.59 26.12 -13.79
C SER A 118 12.01 24.68 -13.48
N PRO A 119 11.05 23.73 -13.41
CA PRO A 119 11.36 22.33 -13.12
C PRO A 119 12.32 21.72 -14.13
N PHE A 120 12.25 22.16 -15.40
CA PHE A 120 13.20 21.78 -16.44
C PHE A 120 14.62 22.28 -16.12
N LEU A 121 14.80 23.56 -15.80
CA LEU A 121 16.12 24.14 -15.55
C LEU A 121 16.78 23.53 -14.30
N ALA A 122 16.01 23.30 -13.24
CA ALA A 122 16.52 22.63 -12.04
C ALA A 122 17.03 21.21 -12.34
N SER A 123 16.30 20.45 -13.17
CA SER A 123 16.71 19.11 -13.60
C SER A 123 17.92 19.16 -14.55
N PHE A 124 17.94 20.09 -15.49
CA PHE A 124 19.05 20.32 -16.43
C PHE A 124 20.37 20.66 -15.71
N LEU A 125 20.32 21.49 -14.66
CA LEU A 125 21.51 21.85 -13.88
C LEU A 125 22.03 20.69 -13.01
N THR A 126 21.17 19.72 -12.69
CA THR A 126 21.53 18.59 -11.82
C THR A 126 22.09 17.40 -12.60
N SER A 127 21.55 17.14 -13.80
CA SER A 127 21.94 15.97 -14.59
C SER A 127 21.88 16.27 -16.08
N ALA A 128 22.81 15.67 -16.83
CA ALA A 128 22.87 15.77 -18.29
C ALA A 128 21.65 15.15 -19.00
N TYR A 129 20.84 14.33 -18.30
CA TYR A 129 19.69 13.63 -18.87
C TYR A 129 18.43 13.78 -18.01
N PRO A 130 17.76 14.95 -18.05
CA PRO A 130 16.58 15.23 -17.23
C PRO A 130 15.41 14.26 -17.50
N GLN A 131 15.30 13.73 -18.73
CA GLN A 131 14.24 12.80 -19.15
C GLN A 131 14.29 11.41 -18.50
N LEU A 132 15.43 11.01 -17.92
CA LEU A 132 15.58 9.67 -17.33
C LEU A 132 15.13 9.60 -15.86
N GLN A 133 14.99 10.74 -15.17
CA GLN A 133 14.64 10.78 -13.75
C GLN A 133 13.14 10.67 -13.45
N GLN A 134 12.25 10.88 -14.43
CA GLN A 134 10.79 10.90 -14.21
C GLN A 134 10.12 9.52 -14.08
N ARG A 135 10.89 8.42 -13.98
CA ARG A 135 10.39 7.04 -14.08
C ARG A 135 10.52 6.19 -12.81
N GLN A 136 10.69 6.79 -11.63
CA GLN A 136 10.74 6.09 -10.35
C GLN A 136 9.58 6.48 -9.44
#